data_AF-A0A820JU80-F1
#
_entry.id   AF-A0A820JU80-F1
#
_cell.length_a   1.000
_cell.length_b   1.000
_cell.length_c   1.000
_cell.angle_alpha   90.00
_cell.angle_beta   90.00
_cell.angle_gamma   90.00
#
_symmetry.space_group_name_H-M   'P 1'
#
loop_
_entity.id
_entity.type
_entity.pdbx_description
1 polymer ?
#
loop_
_entity_poly.entity_id
_entity_poly.type
_entity_poly.pdbx_seq_one_letter_code
_entity_poly.pdbx_strand_id
1 'polypeptide(L)'
;KSEIKNEHKDITKKVESHLIKHHSIPWKSRVLTDYSNEVFDHFNQCYFTPLSCKEQIEVLEQAQKTTSIRQKIKKNDLILRLTDKGNNFYIGSASEFEKKAEKFFQETNAFIEISVNPFNQIQDQVIQLLNRLRSKRLILPAIKFT
;
A
#
# COMPACT_ATOMS: atom_id res chain seq x y z
N LYS A 1 -18.68 5.93 -8.32
CA LYS A 1 -18.90 6.14 -9.78
C LYS A 1 -17.60 6.42 -10.56
N SER A 2 -16.67 7.24 -10.06
CA SER A 2 -15.36 7.45 -10.70
C SER A 2 -14.45 6.23 -10.60
N GLU A 3 -14.48 5.53 -9.47
CA GLU A 3 -13.63 4.36 -9.19
C GLU A 3 -13.93 3.17 -10.11
N ILE A 4 -15.21 2.76 -10.23
CA ILE A 4 -15.65 1.72 -11.17
C ILE A 4 -15.21 2.03 -12.62
N LYS A 5 -15.30 3.29 -13.06
CA LYS A 5 -14.87 3.71 -14.40
C LYS A 5 -13.36 3.59 -14.58
N ASN A 6 -12.59 3.87 -13.54
CA ASN A 6 -11.13 3.77 -13.58
C ASN A 6 -10.66 2.32 -13.60
N GLU A 7 -11.24 1.47 -12.75
CA GLU A 7 -10.94 0.03 -12.70
C GLU A 7 -11.35 -0.68 -13.98
N HIS A 8 -12.57 -0.40 -14.48
CA HIS A 8 -13.04 -0.89 -15.77
C HIS A 8 -12.06 -0.54 -16.89
N LYS A 9 -11.65 0.73 -16.98
CA LYS A 9 -10.71 1.19 -18.00
C LYS A 9 -9.33 0.53 -17.88
N ASP A 10 -8.83 0.32 -16.66
CA ASP A 10 -7.53 -0.32 -16.44
C ASP A 10 -7.55 -1.80 -16.87
N ILE A 11 -8.57 -2.54 -16.44
CA ILE A 11 -8.71 -3.97 -16.76
C ILE A 11 -8.97 -4.18 -18.24
N THR A 12 -9.89 -3.43 -18.84
CA THR A 12 -10.19 -3.51 -20.27
C THR A 12 -8.95 -3.22 -21.10
N LYS A 13 -8.16 -2.19 -20.75
CA LYS A 13 -6.90 -1.89 -21.45
C LYS A 13 -5.86 -3.00 -21.36
N LYS A 14 -5.71 -3.62 -20.18
CA LYS A 14 -4.76 -4.72 -19.97
C LYS A 14 -5.13 -5.92 -20.82
N VAL A 15 -6.42 -6.26 -20.86
CA VAL A 15 -6.93 -7.40 -21.64
C VAL A 15 -6.89 -7.10 -23.14
N GLU A 16 -7.32 -5.92 -23.59
CA GLU A 16 -7.18 -5.48 -24.98
C GLU A 16 -5.73 -5.58 -25.45
N SER A 17 -4.79 -5.04 -24.67
CA SER A 17 -3.37 -5.07 -25.00
C SER A 17 -2.84 -6.50 -25.10
N HIS A 18 -3.28 -7.40 -24.22
CA HIS A 18 -2.90 -8.80 -24.25
C HIS A 18 -3.46 -9.52 -25.49
N LEU A 19 -4.75 -9.33 -25.79
CA LEU A 19 -5.43 -9.98 -26.91
C LEU A 19 -4.92 -9.50 -28.27
N ILE A 20 -4.64 -8.20 -28.41
CA ILE A 20 -4.05 -7.63 -29.63
C ILE A 20 -2.64 -8.21 -29.83
N LYS A 21 -1.83 -8.25 -28.77
CA LYS A 21 -0.42 -8.65 -28.84
C LYS A 21 -0.24 -10.16 -29.04
N HIS A 22 -1.05 -10.98 -28.39
CA HIS A 22 -0.83 -12.44 -28.31
C HIS A 22 -1.80 -13.25 -29.16
N HIS A 23 -2.96 -12.68 -29.50
CA HIS A 23 -4.01 -13.37 -30.25
C HIS A 23 -4.38 -12.69 -31.58
N SER A 24 -3.64 -11.64 -31.97
CA SER A 24 -3.83 -10.89 -33.22
C SER A 24 -5.26 -10.40 -33.45
N ILE A 25 -6.00 -10.15 -32.37
CA ILE A 25 -7.36 -9.64 -32.46
C ILE A 25 -7.30 -8.18 -32.95
N PRO A 26 -8.07 -7.80 -33.98
CA PRO A 26 -8.11 -6.42 -34.45
C PRO A 26 -8.58 -5.46 -33.37
N TRP A 27 -7.94 -4.28 -33.30
CA TRP A 27 -8.25 -3.24 -32.31
C TRP A 27 -9.73 -2.83 -32.26
N LYS A 28 -10.43 -2.89 -33.41
CA LYS A 28 -11.86 -2.55 -33.54
C LYS A 28 -12.76 -3.79 -33.63
N SER A 29 -12.29 -4.95 -33.16
CA SER A 29 -13.12 -6.14 -33.17
C SER A 29 -14.33 -5.96 -32.26
N ARG A 30 -15.47 -6.48 -32.70
CA ARG A 30 -16.70 -6.51 -31.89
C ARG A 30 -16.49 -7.22 -30.56
N VAL A 31 -15.65 -8.27 -30.57
CA VAL A 31 -15.28 -9.06 -29.40
C VAL A 31 -14.69 -8.21 -28.26
N LEU A 32 -13.82 -7.22 -28.56
CA LEU A 32 -13.27 -6.34 -27.53
C LEU A 32 -14.33 -5.39 -26.95
N THR A 33 -15.28 -4.95 -27.79
CA THR A 33 -16.39 -4.09 -27.36
C THR A 33 -17.36 -4.86 -26.46
N ASP A 34 -17.72 -6.08 -26.87
CA ASP A 34 -18.61 -6.96 -26.11
C ASP A 34 -17.98 -7.32 -24.76
N TYR A 35 -16.70 -7.70 -24.74
CA TYR A 35 -15.95 -7.94 -23.49
C TYR A 35 -15.96 -6.73 -22.56
N SER A 36 -15.66 -5.53 -23.08
CA SER A 36 -15.68 -4.30 -22.29
C SER A 36 -17.05 -4.06 -21.66
N ASN A 37 -18.14 -4.27 -22.40
CA ASN A 37 -19.49 -4.10 -21.88
C ASN A 37 -19.82 -5.14 -20.79
N GLU A 38 -19.46 -6.41 -21.01
CA GLU A 38 -19.67 -7.48 -20.02
C GLU A 38 -18.92 -7.21 -18.70
N VAL A 39 -17.67 -6.74 -18.76
CA VAL A 39 -16.91 -6.36 -17.57
C VAL A 39 -17.57 -5.19 -16.84
N PHE A 40 -18.07 -4.21 -17.60
CA PHE A 40 -18.75 -3.05 -17.01
C PHE A 40 -20.03 -3.47 -16.29
N ASP A 41 -20.85 -4.32 -16.93
CA ASP A 41 -22.09 -4.83 -16.35
C ASP A 41 -21.81 -5.69 -15.13
N HIS A 42 -20.79 -6.54 -15.17
CA HIS A 42 -20.37 -7.34 -14.03
C HIS A 42 -19.93 -6.45 -12.85
N PHE A 43 -19.14 -5.40 -13.09
CA PHE A 43 -18.80 -4.46 -12.02
C PHE A 43 -20.01 -3.72 -11.48
N ASN A 44 -20.93 -3.29 -12.32
CA ASN A 44 -22.16 -2.68 -11.82
C ASN A 44 -22.94 -3.66 -10.94
N GLN A 45 -23.02 -4.93 -11.33
CA GLN A 45 -23.63 -5.96 -10.50
C GLN A 45 -22.87 -6.12 -9.18
N CYS A 46 -21.56 -6.31 -9.17
CA CYS A 46 -20.81 -6.51 -7.93
C CYS A 46 -20.88 -5.30 -6.98
N TYR A 47 -20.81 -4.07 -7.50
CA TYR A 47 -20.80 -2.86 -6.66
C TYR A 47 -22.18 -2.41 -6.20
N PHE A 48 -23.23 -2.68 -6.99
CA PHE A 48 -24.58 -2.18 -6.72
C PHE A 48 -25.58 -3.27 -6.34
N THR A 49 -25.21 -4.56 -6.39
CA THR A 49 -26.04 -5.61 -5.82
C THR A 49 -26.12 -5.41 -4.31
N PRO A 50 -27.31 -5.21 -3.75
CA PRO A 50 -27.46 -5.07 -2.32
C PRO A 50 -27.08 -6.37 -1.63
N LEU A 51 -26.29 -6.26 -0.56
CA LEU A 51 -25.99 -7.39 0.31
C LEU A 51 -27.29 -7.94 0.92
N SER A 52 -27.41 -9.25 1.01
CA SER A 52 -28.49 -9.89 1.75
C SER A 52 -28.44 -9.50 3.23
N CYS A 53 -29.58 -9.58 3.93
CA CYS A 53 -29.64 -9.29 5.37
C CYS A 53 -28.63 -10.13 6.17
N LYS A 54 -28.45 -11.40 5.79
CA LYS A 54 -27.46 -12.30 6.40
C LYS A 54 -26.03 -11.78 6.23
N GLU A 55 -25.65 -11.42 5.02
CA GLU A 55 -24.31 -10.87 4.73
C GLU A 55 -24.07 -9.55 5.45
N GLN A 56 -25.09 -8.68 5.56
CA GLN A 56 -24.99 -7.44 6.32
C GLN A 56 -24.69 -7.71 7.80
N ILE A 57 -25.39 -8.67 8.42
CA ILE A 57 -25.15 -9.07 9.81
C ILE A 57 -23.73 -9.62 9.97
N GLU A 58 -23.29 -10.52 9.10
CA GLU A 58 -21.95 -11.10 9.14
C GLU A 58 -20.86 -10.02 9.02
N VAL A 59 -21.03 -9.06 8.10
CA VAL A 59 -20.10 -7.93 7.94
C VAL A 59 -20.04 -7.08 9.22
N LEU A 60 -21.18 -6.81 9.85
CA LEU A 60 -21.23 -6.06 11.10
C LEU A 60 -20.52 -6.80 12.24
N GLU A 61 -20.74 -8.11 12.39
CA GLU A 61 -20.06 -8.92 13.38
C GLU A 61 -18.54 -8.94 13.17
N GLN A 62 -18.09 -9.08 11.92
CA GLN A 62 -16.66 -9.05 11.58
C GLN A 62 -16.04 -7.67 11.86
N ALA A 63 -16.77 -6.59 11.56
CA ALA A 63 -16.33 -5.23 11.87
C ALA A 63 -16.19 -5.02 13.39
N GLN A 64 -17.14 -5.52 14.19
CA GLN A 64 -17.08 -5.47 15.65
C GLN A 64 -15.90 -6.28 16.21
N LYS A 65 -15.70 -7.51 15.72
CA LYS A 65 -14.54 -8.34 16.09
C LYS A 65 -13.23 -7.64 15.78
N THR A 66 -13.09 -7.11 14.56
CA THR A 66 -11.91 -6.37 14.12
C THR A 66 -11.65 -5.14 14.98
N THR A 67 -12.70 -4.40 15.33
CA THR A 67 -12.60 -3.22 16.20
C THR A 67 -12.14 -3.60 17.60
N SER A 68 -12.70 -4.66 18.18
CA SER A 68 -12.29 -5.18 19.50
C SER A 68 -10.83 -5.63 19.51
N ILE A 69 -10.39 -6.34 18.46
CA ILE A 69 -8.98 -6.74 18.30
C ILE A 69 -8.08 -5.51 18.26
N ARG A 70 -8.40 -4.50 17.42
CA ARG A 70 -7.62 -3.25 17.34
C ARG A 70 -7.55 -2.52 18.67
N GLN A 71 -8.66 -2.44 19.41
CA GLN A 71 -8.69 -1.83 20.73
C GLN A 71 -7.81 -2.57 21.73
N LYS A 72 -7.84 -3.91 21.74
CA LYS A 72 -6.96 -4.73 22.60
C LYS A 72 -5.49 -4.53 22.25
N ILE A 73 -5.14 -4.52 20.96
CA ILE A 73 -3.77 -4.27 20.50
C ILE A 73 -3.30 -2.91 21.01
N LYS A 74 -4.09 -1.85 20.79
CA LYS A 74 -3.74 -0.49 21.23
C LYS A 74 -3.65 -0.36 22.75
N LYS A 75 -4.60 -0.93 23.49
CA LYS A 75 -4.65 -0.82 24.96
C LYS A 75 -3.45 -1.48 25.63
N ASN A 76 -2.95 -2.57 25.06
CA ASN A 76 -1.86 -3.36 25.65
C ASN A 76 -0.50 -3.10 24.97
N ASP A 77 -0.41 -2.05 24.14
CA ASP A 77 0.81 -1.69 23.39
C ASP A 77 1.43 -2.88 22.62
N LEU A 78 0.55 -3.64 21.96
CA LEU A 78 0.94 -4.80 21.18
C LEU A 78 1.20 -4.41 19.72
N ILE A 79 2.09 -5.16 19.09
CA ILE A 79 2.43 -5.07 17.68
C ILE A 79 1.94 -6.36 17.00
N LEU A 80 1.17 -6.20 15.93
CA LEU A 80 0.79 -7.27 15.01
C LEU A 80 1.67 -7.18 13.76
N ARG A 81 2.43 -8.23 13.44
CA ARG A 81 3.27 -8.29 12.24
C ARG A 81 3.10 -9.62 11.50
N LEU A 82 3.23 -9.56 10.18
CA LEU A 82 3.35 -10.75 9.34
C LEU A 82 4.75 -11.34 9.53
N THR A 83 4.85 -12.66 9.70
CA THR A 83 6.15 -13.33 9.80
C THR A 83 6.68 -13.72 8.42
N ASP A 84 7.98 -13.63 8.24
CA ASP A 84 8.65 -13.91 6.95
C ASP A 84 8.52 -15.38 6.50
N LYS A 85 8.22 -16.28 7.44
CA LYS A 85 8.10 -17.73 7.21
C LYS A 85 6.73 -18.25 7.66
N GLY A 86 5.91 -18.60 6.68
CA GLY A 86 4.53 -19.04 6.88
C GLY A 86 3.60 -17.85 7.02
N ASN A 87 2.38 -17.96 6.50
CA ASN A 87 1.31 -16.97 6.62
C ASN A 87 0.79 -16.83 8.06
N ASN A 88 1.70 -16.68 9.02
CA ASN A 88 1.42 -16.54 10.43
C ASN A 88 1.59 -15.07 10.82
N PHE A 89 0.81 -14.68 11.81
CA PHE A 89 0.94 -13.37 12.43
C PHE A 89 1.59 -13.53 13.80
N TYR A 90 2.57 -12.69 14.07
CA TYR A 90 3.12 -12.52 15.41
C TYR A 90 2.37 -11.38 16.11
N ILE A 91 1.97 -11.64 17.36
CA ILE A 91 1.45 -10.64 18.30
C ILE A 91 2.38 -10.65 19.52
N GLY A 92 2.97 -9.50 19.83
CA GLY A 92 3.80 -9.32 21.01
C GLY A 92 3.94 -7.84 21.36
N SER A 93 4.55 -7.52 22.50
CA SER A 93 4.80 -6.12 22.85
C SER A 93 5.94 -5.51 22.01
N ALA A 94 6.01 -4.19 21.94
CA ALA A 94 7.17 -3.49 21.38
C ALA A 94 8.48 -3.90 22.07
N SER A 95 8.46 -4.05 23.39
CA SER A 95 9.63 -4.45 24.18
C SER A 95 10.10 -5.88 23.91
N GLU A 96 9.20 -6.83 23.63
CA GLU A 96 9.59 -8.18 23.19
C GLU A 96 10.29 -8.15 21.84
N PHE A 97 9.81 -7.29 20.94
CA PHE A 97 10.42 -7.11 19.63
C PHE A 97 11.81 -6.51 19.75
N GLU A 98 11.98 -5.45 20.53
CA GLU A 98 13.28 -4.81 20.79
C GLU A 98 14.28 -5.82 21.37
N LYS A 99 13.88 -6.60 22.37
CA LYS A 99 14.73 -7.65 22.96
C LYS A 99 15.14 -8.71 21.94
N LYS A 100 14.24 -9.12 21.04
CA LYS A 100 14.57 -10.07 19.98
C LYS A 100 15.53 -9.48 18.95
N ALA A 101 15.34 -8.21 18.58
CA ALA A 101 16.23 -7.49 17.68
C ALA A 101 17.62 -7.35 18.31
N GLU A 102 17.70 -6.94 19.57
CA GLU A 102 18.94 -6.82 20.33
C GLU A 102 19.65 -8.17 20.45
N LYS A 103 18.93 -9.24 20.79
CA LYS A 103 19.48 -10.60 20.83
C LYS A 103 20.04 -11.03 19.47
N PHE A 104 19.29 -10.78 18.40
CA PHE A 104 19.77 -11.09 17.04
C PHE A 104 21.02 -10.28 16.69
N PHE A 105 21.10 -9.00 17.09
CA PHE A 105 22.29 -8.17 16.91
C PHE A 105 23.50 -8.78 17.62
N GLN A 106 23.34 -9.15 18.90
CA GLN A 106 24.39 -9.77 19.70
C GLN A 106 24.87 -11.11 19.11
N GLU A 107 23.96 -11.91 18.56
CA GLU A 107 24.27 -13.23 18.01
C GLU A 107 24.93 -13.17 16.62
N THR A 108 24.60 -12.17 15.79
CA THR A 108 24.96 -12.18 14.37
C THR A 108 25.97 -11.12 13.96
N ASN A 109 26.21 -10.09 14.80
CA ASN A 109 26.95 -8.88 14.39
C ASN A 109 26.46 -8.29 13.05
N ALA A 110 25.18 -8.51 12.70
CA ALA A 110 24.66 -8.17 11.37
C ALA A 110 24.52 -6.65 11.13
N PHE A 111 24.76 -5.82 12.15
CA PHE A 111 24.62 -4.38 12.09
C PHE A 111 25.87 -3.71 12.63
N ILE A 112 26.34 -2.69 11.93
CA ILE A 112 27.44 -1.83 12.35
C ILE A 112 26.82 -0.56 12.90
N GLU A 113 27.13 -0.22 14.14
CA GLU A 113 26.78 1.07 14.70
C GLU A 113 27.59 2.15 13.96
N ILE A 114 26.88 2.98 13.20
CA ILE A 114 27.48 4.12 12.51
C ILE A 114 27.54 5.30 13.48
N SER A 115 28.76 5.74 13.82
CA SER A 115 28.99 6.88 14.71
C SER A 115 28.54 8.22 14.13
N VAL A 116 28.35 8.29 12.81
CA VAL A 116 27.88 9.47 12.08
C VAL A 116 26.83 9.03 11.07
N ASN A 117 25.65 9.67 11.11
CA ASN A 117 24.61 9.43 10.11
C ASN A 117 25.11 9.88 8.73
N PRO A 118 25.34 8.98 7.76
CA PRO A 118 25.90 9.33 6.45
C PRO A 118 24.95 10.21 5.63
N PHE A 119 23.65 10.24 5.99
CA PHE A 119 22.67 11.08 5.32
C PHE A 119 22.75 12.55 5.75
N ASN A 120 23.36 12.87 6.90
CA ASN A 120 23.48 14.25 7.37
C ASN A 120 24.37 15.08 6.44
N GLN A 121 25.49 14.53 5.98
CA GLN A 121 26.38 15.22 5.04
C GLN A 121 25.69 15.48 3.70
N ILE A 122 24.92 14.52 3.20
CA ILE A 122 24.16 14.66 1.96
C ILE A 122 23.04 15.70 2.15
N GLN A 123 22.34 15.66 3.29
CA GLN A 123 21.30 16.61 3.64
C GLN A 123 21.85 18.04 3.73
N ASP A 124 23.00 18.24 4.35
CA ASP A 124 23.67 19.54 4.43
C ASP A 124 24.07 20.07 3.04
N GLN A 125 24.59 19.20 2.18
CA GLN A 125 24.91 19.57 0.78
C GLN A 125 23.66 19.99 0.00
N VAL A 126 22.54 19.27 0.17
CA VAL A 126 21.26 19.61 -0.46
C VAL A 126 20.74 20.95 0.07
N ILE A 127 20.79 21.19 1.38
CA ILE A 127 20.39 22.45 2.00
C ILE A 127 21.24 23.61 1.47
N GLN A 128 22.57 23.44 1.40
CA GLN A 128 23.48 24.45 0.84
C GLN A 128 23.15 24.76 -0.62
N LEU A 129 22.89 23.75 -1.45
CA LEU A 129 22.51 23.92 -2.84
C LEU A 129 21.19 24.69 -2.98
N LEU A 130 20.16 24.31 -2.21
CA LEU A 130 18.87 24.98 -2.21
C LEU A 130 19.01 26.44 -1.77
N ASN A 131 19.79 26.72 -0.73
CA ASN A 131 20.07 28.08 -0.28
C ASN A 131 20.83 28.90 -1.33
N ARG A 132 21.79 28.29 -2.04
CA ARG A 132 22.50 28.93 -3.15
C ARG A 132 21.55 29.28 -4.29
N LEU A 133 20.66 28.38 -4.69
CA LEU A 133 19.68 28.62 -5.74
C LEU A 133 18.67 29.71 -5.35
N ARG A 134 18.26 29.74 -4.08
CA ARG A 134 17.42 30.82 -3.50
C ARG A 134 18.10 32.18 -3.54
N SER A 135 19.38 32.26 -3.15
CA SER A 135 20.15 33.52 -3.19
C SER A 135 20.25 34.12 -4.59
N LYS A 136 20.19 33.26 -5.62
CA LYS A 136 20.16 33.64 -7.04
C LYS A 136 18.76 33.93 -7.60
N ARG A 137 17.71 33.92 -6.75
CA ARG A 137 16.28 34.05 -7.13
C ARG A 137 15.82 33.01 -8.17
N LEU A 138 16.50 31.88 -8.29
CA LEU A 138 16.15 30.83 -9.24
C LEU A 138 14.98 29.94 -8.75
N ILE A 139 14.57 30.08 -7.48
CA ILE A 139 13.48 29.32 -6.86
C ILE A 139 12.76 30.20 -5.80
N LEU A 140 11.43 30.13 -5.70
CA LEU A 140 10.57 30.84 -4.72
C LEU A 140 10.59 30.19 -3.31
N PRO A 141 10.26 30.91 -2.22
CA PRO A 141 10.16 30.36 -0.86
C PRO A 141 8.78 29.70 -0.59
N ALA A 142 8.56 28.65 0.20
CA ALA A 142 9.38 27.66 0.91
C ALA A 142 8.52 26.40 1.21
N ILE A 143 9.14 25.21 1.30
CA ILE A 143 8.67 24.11 2.18
C ILE A 143 9.60 24.13 3.39
N LYS A 144 9.04 24.19 4.59
CA LYS A 144 9.76 24.00 5.85
C LYS A 144 9.80 22.51 6.16
N PHE A 145 10.99 21.94 6.31
CA PHE A 145 11.17 20.64 6.97
C PHE A 145 11.57 20.95 8.42
N THR A 146 10.63 20.72 9.33
CA THR A 146 10.89 20.54 10.78
C THR A 146 11.18 19.08 11.04
#